data_AF-A0A3D2XIY2-F1
#
_entry.id   AF-A0A3D2XIY2-F1
#
_cell.length_a   1.000
_cell.length_b   1.000
_cell.length_c   1.000
_cell.angle_alpha   90.00
_cell.angle_beta   90.00
_cell.angle_gamma   90.00
#
_symmetry.space_group_name_H-M   'P 1'
#
loop_
_entity.id
_entity.type
_entity.pdbx_description
1 polymer ?
#
loop_
_entity_poly.entity_id
_entity_poly.type
_entity_poly.pdbx_seq_one_letter_code
_entity_poly.pdbx_strand_id
1 'polypeptide(L)' 'MVKNGAKKTGTPKTSKKILISQPRPESDKSPYFDLERKYKVELVFHPFIKLDGIPAKEFRKQKIDIMHYSA' A
#
# COMPACT_ATOMS: atom_id res chain seq x y z
N MET A 1 25.95 29.86 31.98
CA MET A 1 25.24 28.57 31.82
C MET A 1 23.98 28.80 31.02
N VAL A 2 23.55 27.79 30.27
CA VAL A 2 22.90 27.85 28.94
C VAL A 2 21.46 28.38 28.94
N LYS A 3 21.13 29.20 27.92
CA LYS A 3 19.77 29.59 27.52
C LYS A 3 18.94 28.35 27.16
N ASN A 4 17.88 28.05 27.91
CA ASN A 4 16.89 27.04 27.48
C ASN A 4 15.72 27.74 26.79
N GLY A 5 15.81 27.77 25.47
CA GLY A 5 14.78 28.26 24.57
C GLY A 5 13.50 27.43 24.65
N ALA A 6 12.37 28.14 24.61
CA ALA A 6 11.03 27.61 24.54
C ALA A 6 10.88 26.54 23.43
N LYS A 7 10.36 25.36 23.79
CA LYS A 7 9.85 24.38 22.83
C LYS A 7 8.65 24.99 22.10
N LYS A 8 8.85 25.43 20.86
CA LYS A 8 7.78 25.55 19.87
C LYS A 8 7.71 24.23 19.09
N THR A 9 6.62 23.49 19.20
CA THR A 9 6.24 22.51 18.18
C THR A 9 4.77 22.77 17.84
N GLY A 10 4.58 23.41 16.69
CA GLY A 10 3.35 24.04 16.27
C GLY A 10 2.21 23.08 15.94
N THR A 11 1.02 23.70 15.84
CA THR A 11 -0.23 23.23 15.22
C THR A 11 -0.09 22.07 14.23
N PRO A 12 -0.99 21.06 14.27
CA PRO A 12 -0.95 19.95 13.33
C PRO A 12 -1.16 20.51 11.92
N LYS A 13 -0.11 20.56 11.11
CA LYS A 13 -0.27 20.73 9.66
C LYS A 13 -1.10 19.55 9.21
N THR A 14 -2.30 19.80 8.71
CA THR A 14 -3.18 18.81 8.09
C THR A 14 -2.42 18.18 6.92
N SER A 15 -1.71 17.08 7.16
CA SER A 15 -1.05 16.31 6.12
C SER A 15 -2.14 15.74 5.22
N LYS A 16 -2.01 15.95 3.90
CA LYS A 16 -2.94 15.34 2.96
C LYS A 16 -2.72 13.83 2.99
N LYS A 17 -3.78 13.07 3.28
CA LYS A 17 -3.78 11.61 3.22
C LYS A 17 -4.26 11.17 1.84
N ILE A 18 -3.51 10.30 1.18
CA ILE A 18 -3.82 9.80 -0.16
C ILE A 18 -3.93 8.27 -0.09
N LEU A 19 -5.07 7.75 -0.56
CA LEU A 19 -5.29 6.32 -0.69
C LEU A 19 -4.73 5.82 -2.04
N ILE A 20 -3.92 4.78 -2.00
CA ILE A 20 -3.36 4.09 -3.15
C ILE A 20 -3.98 2.70 -3.23
N SER A 21 -4.65 2.40 -4.34
CA SER A 21 -5.37 1.13 -4.56
C SER A 21 -4.47 -0.07 -4.85
N GLN A 22 -3.16 0.14 -4.91
CA GLN A 22 -2.15 -0.88 -5.19
C GLN A 22 -1.58 -1.48 -3.89
N PRO A 23 -1.06 -2.72 -3.93
CA PRO A 23 -0.34 -3.28 -2.80
C PRO A 23 0.86 -2.41 -2.42
N ARG A 24 1.22 -2.45 -1.13
CA ARG A 24 2.40 -1.75 -0.64
C ARG A 24 3.64 -2.29 -1.36
N PRO A 25 4.50 -1.44 -1.93
CA PRO A 25 5.76 -1.87 -2.50
C PRO A 25 6.63 -2.59 -1.46
N GLU A 26 7.28 -3.68 -1.87
CA GLU A 26 8.20 -4.43 -0.99
C GLU A 26 9.55 -3.73 -0.82
N SER A 27 9.95 -2.93 -1.81
CA SER A 27 11.23 -2.21 -1.79
C SER A 27 11.07 -0.79 -1.27
N ASP A 28 11.93 -0.43 -0.32
CA ASP A 28 12.04 0.93 0.21
C ASP A 28 12.50 1.98 -0.82
N LYS A 29 12.98 1.54 -2.00
CA LYS A 29 13.34 2.41 -3.14
C LYS A 29 12.16 2.69 -4.06
N SER A 30 10.93 2.45 -3.61
CA SER A 30 9.74 2.76 -4.41
C SER A 30 9.53 4.28 -4.54
N PRO A 31 9.16 4.78 -5.74
CA PRO A 31 8.85 6.20 -5.96
C PRO A 31 7.79 6.77 -4.99
N TYR A 32 6.89 5.93 -4.47
CA TYR A 32 5.87 6.35 -3.53
C TYR A 32 6.46 6.94 -2.24
N PHE A 33 7.55 6.35 -1.71
CA PHE A 33 8.17 6.84 -0.49
C PHE A 33 8.92 8.17 -0.71
N ASP A 34 9.45 8.38 -1.91
CA ASP A 34 10.04 9.65 -2.30
C ASP A 34 8.98 10.75 -2.42
N LEU A 35 7.78 10.44 -2.93
CA LEU A 35 6.65 11.37 -3.00
C LEU A 35 6.15 11.78 -1.61
N GLU A 36 6.02 10.82 -0.68
CA GLU A 36 5.67 11.08 0.73
C GLU A 36 6.65 12.06 1.38
N ARG A 37 7.97 11.84 1.21
CA ARG A 37 9.02 12.71 1.75
C ARG A 37 9.02 14.09 1.09
N LYS A 38 8.93 14.14 -0.24
CA LYS A 38 9.02 15.38 -1.02
C LYS A 38 7.84 16.32 -0.76
N TYR A 39 6.63 15.77 -0.68
CA TYR A 39 5.40 16.56 -0.54
C TYR A 39 4.84 16.58 0.88
N LYS A 40 5.44 15.85 1.82
CA LYS A 40 4.98 15.72 3.22
C LYS A 40 3.51 15.29 3.28
N VAL A 41 3.16 14.29 2.46
CA VAL A 41 1.84 13.66 2.36
C VAL A 41 1.91 12.26 2.94
N GLU A 42 0.81 11.76 3.49
CA GLU A 42 0.73 10.39 4.00
C GLU A 42 0.12 9.49 2.93
N LEU A 43 0.82 8.42 2.54
CA LEU A 43 0.33 7.45 1.57
C LEU A 43 -0.19 6.19 2.28
N VAL A 44 -1.45 5.85 2.04
CA VAL A 44 -2.09 4.65 2.57
C VAL A 44 -2.30 3.65 1.43
N PHE A 45 -1.70 2.46 1.53
CA PHE A 45 -1.85 1.41 0.54
C PHE A 45 -2.98 0.45 0.94
N HIS A 46 -3.98 0.33 0.09
CA HIS A 46 -5.09 -0.60 0.27
C HIS A 46 -5.39 -1.31 -1.06
N PRO A 47 -4.95 -2.56 -1.26
CA PRO A 47 -5.23 -3.28 -2.48
C PRO A 47 -6.73 -3.57 -2.59
N PHE A 48 -7.38 -3.07 -3.66
CA PHE A 48 -8.82 -3.30 -3.88
C PHE A 48 -9.09 -4.69 -4.45
N ILE A 49 -8.07 -5.33 -5.03
CA ILE A 49 -8.17 -6.65 -5.62
C ILE A 49 -7.40 -7.61 -4.70
N LYS A 50 -8.13 -8.59 -4.15
CA LYS A 50 -7.56 -9.70 -3.40
C LYS A 50 -7.68 -10.96 -4.24
N LEU A 51 -6.55 -11.53 -4.65
CA LEU A 51 -6.52 -12.81 -5.35
C LEU A 51 -6.49 -13.93 -4.32
N ASP A 52 -7.62 -14.59 -4.12
CA ASP A 52 -7.68 -15.80 -3.30
C ASP A 52 -7.51 -17.02 -4.21
N GLY A 53 -6.34 -17.65 -4.12
CA GLY A 53 -6.03 -18.86 -4.87
C GLY A 53 -6.80 -20.06 -4.33
N ILE A 54 -7.28 -20.92 -5.22
CA ILE A 54 -7.86 -22.22 -4.84
C ILE A 54 -6.76 -23.30 -4.71
N PRO A 55 -6.86 -24.22 -3.74
CA PRO A 55 -5.91 -25.33 -3.63
C PRO A 55 -5.90 -26.21 -4.88
N ALA A 56 -4.72 -26.70 -5.27
CA ALA A 56 -4.56 -27.57 -6.44
C ALA A 56 -5.44 -28.84 -6.39
N LYS A 57 -5.74 -29.36 -5.19
CA LYS A 57 -6.65 -30.50 -5.01
C LYS A 57 -8.09 -30.17 -5.42
N GLU A 58 -8.56 -28.97 -5.10
CA GLU A 58 -9.94 -28.54 -5.42
C GLU A 58 -10.07 -28.21 -6.90
N PHE A 59 -9.09 -27.51 -7.47
CA PHE A 59 -9.04 -27.25 -8.90
C PHE A 59 -9.09 -28.55 -9.72
N ARG A 60 -8.26 -29.54 -9.38
CA ARG A 60 -8.25 -30.85 -10.07
C ARG A 60 -9.57 -31.60 -9.99
N LYS A 61 -10.38 -31.43 -8.94
CA LYS A 61 -11.70 -32.08 -8.82
C LYS A 61 -12.71 -31.57 -9.85
N GLN A 62 -12.56 -30.32 -10.29
CA GLN A 62 -13.47 -29.73 -11.28
C GLN A 62 -13.30 -30.35 -12.68
N LYS A 63 -12.19 -31.08 -12.92
CA LYS A 63 -11.86 -31.73 -14.21
C LYS A 63 -12.03 -30.81 -15.42
N ILE A 64 -11.66 -29.55 -15.24
CA ILE A 64 -11.75 -28.52 -16.29
C ILE A 64 -10.58 -28.70 -17.26
N ASP A 65 -10.89 -28.80 -18.56
CA ASP A 65 -9.90 -28.60 -19.61
C ASP A 65 -9.78 -27.11 -19.91
N ILE A 66 -8.62 -26.53 -19.59
CA ILE A 66 -8.35 -25.08 -19.70
C ILE A 66 -8.54 -24.59 -21.14
N MET A 67 -8.22 -25.40 -22.15
CA MET A 67 -8.30 -24.99 -23.56
C MET A 67 -9.73 -24.89 -24.08
N HIS A 68 -10.66 -25.61 -23.45
CA HIS A 68 -12.07 -25.67 -23.86
C HIS A 68 -13.01 -24.98 -22.86
N TYR A 69 -12.47 -24.44 -21.77
CA TYR A 69 -13.26 -23.80 -20.73
C TYR A 69 -13.70 -22.39 -21.18
N SER A 70 -15.02 -22.20 -21.29
CA SER A 70 -15.66 -20.90 -21.49
C SER A 70 -16.56 -20.62 -20.30
N ALA A 71 -16.02 -19.95 -19.28
CA ALA A 71 -16.81 -19.42 -18.18
C ALA A 71 -17.60 -18.19 -18.59
#